data_AF-A0A413IHZ6-F1
#
_entry.id   AF-A0A413IHZ6-F1
#
_cell.length_a   1.000
_cell.length_b   1.000
_cell.length_c   1.000
_cell.angle_alpha   90.00
_cell.angle_beta   90.00
_cell.angle_gamma   90.00
#
_symmetry.space_group_name_H-M   'P 1'
#
loop_
_entity.id
_entity.type
_entity.pdbx_description
1 polymer ?
#
loop_
_entity_poly.entity_id
_entity_poly.type
_entity_poly.pdbx_seq_one_letter_code
_entity_poly.pdbx_strand_id
1 'polypeptide(L)'
;MNKNILWGVLLFTLAFIAGCEDDDDPFVGSDNFITSFILQSGETSYVASFRGDTILMETPENVALGEVTPNIVCSENSTIKPEPSAITNWEEQIYFVVTSHSGEERKYIYIPEKKGIAFEGVVVLNTQEEVDAFGAKGVSHLDGSLVIGRQGGTDTIRSLAALVSLKSVTNDVTINRLFAGYELTGLDNLEEVGGKLYVNSADSLWGVTFNKLTRVGGDLNITSNAVSEILCPRLETVGGAVTLAASFVTLDFSSLRQISGDLNLNGKSGMTGIVFQRLEQVGGTIATGMTSLKKLEFPVLRHCDKLTVGRGALLLLYMPQLEEVATELSIASNPLYEVSFPVLTHAGVITLDCSQVNQFNAPLLKNVDGNLSLTLAGLNPEQLGELERVGGTLALNFVSEDFKFPAKLENLGTLVISSGIKRLDVRGIEIDEIQFNGTGLENTTVVGNDVFNGNFNLQNLGGYFPKLEGFKEINALTIGYLGMSGDAVEIASVRKVNGNFSYWANSNVTEVCRNARCT
;
A
#
# COMPACT_ATOMS: atom_id res chain seq x y z
N MET A 1 86.26 1.38 82.63
CA MET A 1 86.02 -0.08 82.59
C MET A 1 84.53 -0.32 82.41
N ASN A 2 84.15 -0.93 81.28
CA ASN A 2 82.94 -1.71 80.95
C ASN A 2 81.53 -1.15 81.27
N LYS A 3 80.47 -1.28 80.44
CA LYS A 3 80.20 -1.67 79.04
C LYS A 3 78.64 -1.62 78.88
N ASN A 4 78.11 -1.06 77.77
CA ASN A 4 76.98 -1.55 76.91
C ASN A 4 75.53 -1.68 77.50
N ILE A 5 74.36 -1.46 76.82
CA ILE A 5 73.92 -1.45 75.40
C ILE A 5 72.51 -0.77 75.22
N LEU A 6 72.21 -0.40 73.97
CA LEU A 6 71.10 0.28 73.24
C LEU A 6 69.57 0.11 73.56
N TRP A 7 68.80 1.23 73.39
CA TRP A 7 67.67 1.59 72.46
C TRP A 7 66.28 0.97 72.69
N GLY A 8 65.13 1.65 72.59
CA GLY A 8 64.81 3.04 72.19
C GLY A 8 63.29 3.25 71.99
N VAL A 9 62.96 4.48 71.56
CA VAL A 9 61.73 5.00 70.91
C VAL A 9 60.69 5.75 71.77
N LEU A 10 60.44 6.97 71.28
CA LEU A 10 59.71 8.13 71.77
C LEU A 10 58.20 8.03 71.51
N LEU A 11 57.37 8.58 72.40
CA LEU A 11 55.97 8.95 72.14
C LEU A 11 55.72 10.32 72.78
N PHE A 12 55.50 11.34 71.95
CA PHE A 12 55.23 12.72 72.37
C PHE A 12 53.72 12.97 72.29
N THR A 13 53.11 13.33 73.42
CA THR A 13 51.73 13.84 73.51
C THR A 13 51.79 15.35 73.69
N LEU A 14 51.18 16.09 72.77
CA LEU A 14 51.09 17.55 72.78
C LEU A 14 49.70 18.01 73.23
N ALA A 15 49.69 19.02 74.08
CA ALA A 15 48.54 19.60 74.76
C ALA A 15 47.86 20.71 73.93
N PHE A 16 46.57 20.88 74.19
CA PHE A 16 45.68 21.91 73.68
C PHE A 16 46.14 23.35 74.00
N ILE A 17 46.05 24.24 73.01
CA ILE A 17 45.71 25.65 73.17
C ILE A 17 44.71 25.99 72.04
N ALA A 18 43.58 26.58 72.41
CA ALA A 18 42.60 27.13 71.46
C ALA A 18 43.19 28.35 70.75
N GLY A 19 43.31 28.27 69.43
CA GLY A 19 43.43 29.42 68.53
C GLY A 19 42.10 29.59 67.80
N CYS A 20 41.58 30.82 67.77
CA CYS A 20 40.49 31.19 66.87
C CYS A 20 41.01 31.15 65.43
N GLU A 21 40.43 30.30 64.60
CA GLU A 21 40.50 30.42 63.13
C GLU A 21 39.28 31.25 62.70
N ASP A 22 39.54 32.47 62.23
CA ASP A 22 38.61 33.23 61.38
C ASP A 22 38.66 32.56 59.98
N ASP A 23 37.75 31.62 59.74
CA ASP A 23 37.50 31.00 58.42
C ASP A 23 35.98 31.10 58.12
N ASP A 24 35.47 32.32 57.97
CA ASP A 24 34.15 32.57 57.38
C ASP A 24 34.34 33.49 56.17
N ASP A 25 34.87 32.95 55.07
CA ASP A 25 34.66 33.56 53.76
C ASP A 25 33.17 33.40 53.41
N PRO A 26 32.37 34.47 53.31
CA PRO A 26 30.94 34.36 53.00
C PRO A 26 30.68 33.85 51.57
N PHE A 27 31.71 33.71 50.73
CA PHE A 27 31.57 33.24 49.36
C PHE A 27 31.58 31.71 49.26
N VAL A 28 30.39 31.11 49.19
CA VAL A 28 30.21 29.66 48.97
C VAL A 28 30.57 29.25 47.53
N GLY A 29 30.34 30.13 46.55
CA GLY A 29 30.70 29.88 45.15
C GLY A 29 30.00 28.68 44.51
N SER A 30 28.72 28.43 44.84
CA SER A 30 27.93 27.29 44.34
C SER A 30 27.31 27.51 42.94
N ASP A 31 27.30 28.74 42.44
CA ASP A 31 26.63 29.08 41.18
C ASP A 31 27.27 28.40 39.96
N ASN A 32 26.49 27.60 39.23
CA ASN A 32 26.89 26.85 38.04
C ASN A 32 25.91 26.99 36.87
N PHE A 33 25.43 28.20 36.60
CA PHE A 33 24.44 28.43 35.54
C PHE A 33 25.01 29.19 34.35
N ILE A 34 24.43 28.94 33.17
CA ILE A 34 24.68 29.73 31.96
C ILE A 34 23.74 30.92 31.96
N THR A 35 24.28 32.14 31.87
CA THR A 35 23.50 33.39 31.88
C THR A 35 23.21 33.91 30.48
N SER A 36 24.07 33.62 29.50
CA SER A 36 23.82 33.93 28.09
C SER A 36 24.50 32.94 27.18
N PHE A 37 23.85 32.64 26.06
CA PHE A 37 24.38 31.76 25.03
C PHE A 37 24.10 32.34 23.66
N ILE A 38 25.15 32.80 22.98
CA ILE A 38 25.06 33.47 21.68
C ILE A 38 26.03 32.81 20.72
N LEU A 39 25.56 32.50 19.51
CA LEU A 39 26.42 32.10 18.39
C LEU A 39 26.44 33.21 17.35
N GLN A 40 27.62 33.70 16.99
CA GLN A 40 27.77 34.76 16.00
C GLN A 40 28.22 34.20 14.65
N SER A 41 27.45 34.46 13.60
CA SER A 41 27.78 34.13 12.21
C SER A 41 27.91 35.41 11.41
N GLY A 42 29.15 35.80 11.08
CA GLY A 42 29.44 37.11 10.48
C GLY A 42 28.96 38.26 11.38
N GLU A 43 28.11 39.14 10.84
CA GLU A 43 27.52 40.27 11.57
C GLU A 43 26.25 39.90 12.35
N THR A 44 25.70 38.68 12.16
CA THR A 44 24.43 38.27 12.77
C THR A 44 24.68 37.48 14.06
N SER A 45 23.97 37.82 15.13
CA SER A 45 24.01 37.11 16.40
C SER A 45 22.74 36.30 16.62
N TYR A 46 22.88 35.01 16.89
CA TYR A 46 21.79 34.10 17.25
C TYR A 46 21.81 33.88 18.75
N VAL A 47 20.75 34.30 19.44
CA VAL A 47 20.62 34.17 20.89
C VAL A 47 19.80 32.93 21.19
N ALA A 48 20.35 32.02 21.99
CA ALA A 48 19.63 30.82 22.40
C ALA A 48 18.52 31.14 23.40
N SER A 49 17.46 30.34 23.39
CA SER A 49 16.45 30.34 24.45
C SER A 49 16.69 29.20 25.43
N PHE A 50 16.21 29.35 26.67
CA PHE A 50 16.37 28.34 27.72
C PHE A 50 15.00 27.75 28.09
N ARG A 51 14.93 26.42 28.16
CA ARG A 51 13.79 25.68 28.75
C ARG A 51 14.33 24.76 29.83
N GLY A 52 14.38 25.24 31.07
CA GLY A 52 15.10 24.56 32.14
C GLY A 52 16.59 24.45 31.80
N ASP A 53 17.10 23.22 31.75
CA ASP A 53 18.49 22.92 31.41
C ASP A 53 18.71 22.64 29.90
N THR A 54 17.69 22.88 29.07
CA THR A 54 17.81 22.81 27.61
C THR A 54 18.10 24.18 27.01
N ILE A 55 19.15 24.25 26.21
CA ILE A 55 19.55 25.41 25.42
C ILE A 55 19.05 25.18 23.99
N LEU A 56 18.07 25.94 23.56
CA LEU A 56 17.47 25.82 22.23
C LEU A 56 18.00 26.92 21.31
N MET A 57 18.71 26.52 20.26
CA MET A 57 19.28 27.42 19.26
C MET A 57 18.43 27.40 17.98
N GLU A 58 17.46 28.31 17.90
CA GLU A 58 16.65 28.49 16.69
C GLU A 58 17.41 29.32 15.66
N THR A 59 17.70 28.74 14.50
CA THR A 59 18.31 29.45 13.36
C THR A 59 17.55 29.22 12.07
N PRO A 60 17.46 30.19 11.14
CA PRO A 60 16.91 29.96 9.81
C PRO A 60 17.60 28.80 9.07
N GLU A 61 16.87 28.08 8.22
CA GLU A 61 17.42 26.92 7.47
C GLU A 61 18.65 27.24 6.59
N ASN A 62 18.81 28.48 6.14
CA ASN A 62 19.93 28.91 5.31
C ASN A 62 21.18 29.30 6.10
N VAL A 63 21.14 29.24 7.43
CA VAL A 63 22.28 29.59 8.29
C VAL A 63 23.06 28.33 8.61
N ALA A 64 24.35 28.30 8.23
CA ALA A 64 25.26 27.25 8.66
C ALA A 64 25.91 27.63 10.01
N LEU A 65 25.88 26.71 10.97
CA LEU A 65 26.50 26.85 12.29
C LEU A 65 27.89 26.21 12.38
N GLY A 66 28.52 25.88 11.24
CA GLY A 66 29.89 25.36 11.20
C GLY A 66 30.97 26.43 11.46
N GLU A 67 30.74 27.67 11.04
CA GLU A 67 31.69 28.79 11.18
C GLU A 67 31.09 29.91 12.06
N VAL A 68 30.84 29.58 13.32
CA VAL A 68 30.29 30.53 14.30
C VAL A 68 31.27 30.80 15.43
N THR A 69 31.24 32.03 15.93
CA THR A 69 31.98 32.42 17.13
C THR A 69 31.05 32.34 18.33
N PRO A 70 31.28 31.42 19.30
CA PRO A 70 30.45 31.33 20.48
C PRO A 70 30.79 32.44 21.48
N ASN A 71 29.76 33.09 22.01
CA ASN A 71 29.83 33.99 23.16
C ASN A 71 28.89 33.46 24.24
N ILE A 72 29.47 32.69 25.17
CA ILE A 72 28.74 32.02 26.26
C ILE A 72 29.25 32.59 27.58
N VAL A 73 28.32 33.07 28.39
CA VAL A 73 28.60 33.63 29.71
C VAL A 73 27.99 32.71 30.75
N CYS A 74 28.81 32.31 31.72
CA CYS A 74 28.40 31.49 32.86
C CYS A 74 28.47 32.33 34.14
N SER A 75 27.99 31.78 35.25
CA SER A 75 28.15 32.34 36.60
C SER A 75 29.61 32.66 36.90
N GLU A 76 29.86 33.69 37.71
CA GLU A 76 31.21 34.10 38.09
C GLU A 76 31.99 32.92 38.72
N ASN A 77 33.29 32.85 38.41
CA ASN A 77 34.19 31.81 38.91
C ASN A 77 33.79 30.35 38.56
N SER A 78 32.90 30.16 37.58
CA SER A 78 32.57 28.83 37.04
C SER A 78 33.39 28.48 35.79
N THR A 79 33.41 27.19 35.43
CA THR A 79 34.00 26.68 34.18
C THR A 79 32.96 25.92 33.39
N ILE A 80 33.08 25.87 32.05
CA ILE A 80 32.16 25.16 31.16
C ILE A 80 32.92 24.16 30.30
N LYS A 81 32.41 22.93 30.17
CA LYS A 81 32.95 21.88 29.30
C LYS A 81 31.88 21.29 28.38
N PRO A 82 32.19 20.98 27.10
CA PRO A 82 33.46 21.26 26.42
C PRO A 82 33.71 22.77 26.29
N GLU A 83 34.97 23.15 26.15
CA GLU A 83 35.35 24.54 25.90
C GLU A 83 34.66 25.05 24.63
N PRO A 84 33.88 26.13 24.69
CA PRO A 84 33.09 26.58 23.54
C PRO A 84 33.91 26.81 22.27
N SER A 85 35.12 27.35 22.41
CA SER A 85 36.05 27.62 21.31
C SER A 85 36.61 26.35 20.65
N ALA A 86 36.48 25.18 21.28
CA ALA A 86 36.93 23.90 20.73
C ALA A 86 35.83 23.17 19.92
N ILE A 87 34.59 23.65 19.94
CA ILE A 87 33.48 23.05 19.21
C ILE A 87 33.54 23.47 17.74
N THR A 88 33.57 22.49 16.85
CA THR A 88 33.63 22.69 15.39
C THR A 88 32.34 22.36 14.66
N ASN A 89 31.38 21.70 15.32
CA ASN A 89 30.09 21.36 14.74
C ASN A 89 28.94 21.72 15.69
N TRP A 90 28.36 22.91 15.50
CA TRP A 90 27.19 23.38 16.26
C TRP A 90 25.86 22.96 15.63
N GLU A 91 25.87 22.13 14.58
CA GLU A 91 24.67 21.53 13.99
C GLU A 91 24.24 20.24 14.70
N GLU A 92 25.05 19.76 15.65
CA GLU A 92 24.76 18.59 16.46
C GLU A 92 24.31 18.95 17.87
N GLN A 93 23.63 18.02 18.53
CA GLN A 93 23.32 18.12 19.94
C GLN A 93 24.60 18.03 20.78
N ILE A 94 24.77 18.94 21.73
CA ILE A 94 25.97 19.03 22.57
C ILE A 94 25.57 19.04 24.06
N TYR A 95 26.31 18.32 24.89
CA TYR A 95 26.15 18.38 26.34
C TYR A 95 27.19 19.32 26.94
N PHE A 96 26.73 20.29 27.71
CA PHE A 96 27.57 21.19 28.49
C PHE A 96 27.51 20.82 29.97
N VAL A 97 28.64 20.93 30.65
CA VAL A 97 28.73 20.83 32.12
C VAL A 97 29.33 22.13 32.61
N VAL A 98 28.58 22.84 33.48
CA VAL A 98 29.08 24.01 34.19
C VAL A 98 29.46 23.58 35.60
N THR A 99 30.70 23.85 36.01
CA THR A 99 31.22 23.53 37.35
C THR A 99 31.45 24.84 38.09
N SER A 100 30.80 25.01 39.24
CA SER A 100 30.97 26.20 40.10
C SER A 100 32.32 26.22 40.80
N HIS A 101 32.65 27.33 41.47
CA HIS A 101 33.87 27.45 42.26
C HIS A 101 33.97 26.39 43.37
N SER A 102 32.84 26.05 44.00
CA SER A 102 32.73 24.99 45.02
C SER A 102 32.84 23.56 44.47
N GLY A 103 32.82 23.37 43.15
CA GLY A 103 32.86 22.07 42.48
C GLY A 103 31.49 21.46 42.17
N GLU A 104 30.39 22.14 42.46
CA GLU A 104 29.05 21.67 42.08
C GLU A 104 28.84 21.75 40.56
N GLU A 105 28.29 20.69 39.98
CA GLU A 105 28.06 20.59 38.53
C GLU A 105 26.59 20.72 38.15
N ARG A 106 26.33 21.42 37.05
CA ARG A 106 25.03 21.45 36.37
C ARG A 106 25.21 21.12 34.90
N LYS A 107 24.31 20.27 34.39
CA LYS A 107 24.37 19.78 33.01
C LYS A 107 23.32 20.49 32.16
N TYR A 108 23.72 20.91 30.98
CA TYR A 108 22.87 21.51 29.97
C TYR A 108 22.93 20.70 28.68
N ILE A 109 21.82 20.69 27.93
CA ILE A 109 21.73 20.08 26.60
C ILE A 109 21.46 21.18 25.57
N TYR A 110 22.41 21.38 24.65
CA TYR A 110 22.27 22.24 23.49
C TYR A 110 21.60 21.47 22.35
N ILE A 111 20.53 22.04 21.81
CA ILE A 111 19.77 21.50 20.69
C ILE A 111 19.69 22.58 19.59
N PRO A 112 20.35 22.38 18.43
CA PRO A 112 20.13 23.24 17.28
C PRO A 112 18.79 22.90 16.62
N GLU A 113 17.99 23.92 16.33
CA GLU A 113 16.72 23.78 15.61
C GLU A 113 16.72 24.72 14.40
N LYS A 114 16.54 24.15 13.20
CA LYS A 114 16.37 24.96 11.99
C LYS A 114 14.92 25.35 11.85
N LYS A 115 14.67 26.66 11.81
CA LYS A 115 13.34 27.22 11.56
C LYS A 115 13.18 27.48 10.08
N GLY A 116 12.28 26.73 9.44
CA GLY A 116 11.87 27.00 8.08
C GLY A 116 11.17 28.36 7.96
N ILE A 117 11.25 28.97 6.78
CA ILE A 117 10.42 30.14 6.48
C ILE A 117 9.04 29.60 6.12
N ALA A 118 8.06 29.90 6.97
CA ALA A 118 6.68 29.48 6.78
C ALA A 118 5.85 30.56 6.05
N PHE A 119 4.98 30.14 5.15
CA PHE A 119 3.95 30.99 4.54
C PHE A 119 2.58 30.37 4.77
N GLU A 120 1.57 31.16 5.11
CA GLU A 120 0.20 30.68 5.33
C GLU A 120 -0.72 31.08 4.16
N GLY A 121 -1.56 30.14 3.72
CA GLY A 121 -2.60 30.38 2.73
C GLY A 121 -2.32 29.76 1.35
N VAL A 122 -3.18 30.10 0.38
CA VAL A 122 -3.10 29.54 -0.98
C VAL A 122 -2.17 30.38 -1.85
N VAL A 123 -1.12 29.75 -2.37
CA VAL A 123 -0.16 30.34 -3.30
C VAL A 123 -0.52 29.91 -4.72
N VAL A 124 -0.95 30.86 -5.53
CA VAL A 124 -1.25 30.63 -6.96
C VAL A 124 -0.18 31.32 -7.79
N LEU A 125 0.58 30.53 -8.54
CA LEU A 125 1.65 30.96 -9.44
C LEU A 125 1.18 30.72 -10.87
N ASN A 126 0.87 31.81 -11.57
CA ASN A 126 0.38 31.82 -12.94
C ASN A 126 1.45 32.23 -13.95
N THR A 127 2.43 33.04 -13.54
CA THR A 127 3.52 33.51 -14.41
C THR A 127 4.89 33.17 -13.84
N GLN A 128 5.93 33.25 -14.68
CA GLN A 128 7.31 32.99 -14.23
C GLN A 128 7.75 34.02 -13.18
N GLU A 129 7.34 35.28 -13.33
CA GLU A 129 7.65 36.35 -12.37
C GLU A 129 7.06 36.06 -10.99
N GLU A 130 5.87 35.47 -10.91
CA GLU A 130 5.25 35.06 -9.64
C GLU A 130 6.02 33.90 -8.99
N VAL A 131 6.49 32.93 -9.80
CA VAL A 131 7.35 31.83 -9.31
C VAL A 131 8.65 32.39 -8.74
N ASP A 132 9.31 33.28 -9.46
CA ASP A 132 10.58 33.88 -9.05
C ASP A 132 10.39 34.75 -7.80
N ALA A 133 9.30 35.54 -7.73
CA ALA A 133 8.98 36.37 -6.58
C ALA A 133 8.62 35.54 -5.33
N PHE A 134 7.92 34.41 -5.49
CA PHE A 134 7.64 33.51 -4.38
C PHE A 134 8.90 32.78 -3.93
N GLY A 135 9.71 32.27 -4.86
CA GLY A 135 10.98 31.62 -4.58
C GLY A 135 11.99 32.54 -3.87
N ALA A 136 12.02 33.82 -4.21
CA ALA A 136 12.85 34.82 -3.54
C ALA A 136 12.50 35.03 -2.05
N LYS A 137 11.31 34.59 -1.59
CA LYS A 137 10.95 34.58 -0.17
C LYS A 137 11.63 33.46 0.61
N GLY A 138 12.20 32.45 -0.07
CA GLY A 138 12.88 31.32 0.56
C GLY A 138 11.96 30.43 1.40
N VAL A 139 10.65 30.41 1.10
CA VAL A 139 9.65 29.63 1.84
C VAL A 139 10.00 28.15 1.74
N SER A 140 10.28 27.53 2.88
CA SER A 140 10.53 26.09 2.94
C SER A 140 9.33 25.28 3.40
N HIS A 141 8.37 25.93 4.05
CA HIS A 141 7.15 25.29 4.56
C HIS A 141 5.94 26.15 4.16
N LEU A 142 5.03 25.58 3.37
CA LEU A 142 3.79 26.25 2.98
C LEU A 142 2.62 25.66 3.77
N ASP A 143 2.09 26.42 4.72
CA ASP A 143 0.87 26.09 5.44
C ASP A 143 -0.37 26.49 4.62
N GLY A 144 -0.62 25.69 3.58
CA GLY A 144 -1.69 25.93 2.63
C GLY A 144 -1.50 25.12 1.36
N SER A 145 -1.97 25.64 0.23
CA SER A 145 -1.93 24.96 -1.07
C SER A 145 -1.07 25.71 -2.07
N LEU A 146 -0.35 24.97 -2.92
CA LEU A 146 0.42 25.49 -4.04
C LEU A 146 -0.26 25.14 -5.36
N VAL A 147 -0.58 26.15 -6.18
CA VAL A 147 -1.14 25.98 -7.52
C VAL A 147 -0.18 26.58 -8.53
N ILE A 148 0.31 25.76 -9.45
CA ILE A 148 1.27 26.13 -10.49
C ILE A 148 0.59 26.05 -11.85
N GLY A 149 0.66 27.17 -12.58
CA GLY A 149 0.11 27.31 -13.91
C GLY A 149 -1.42 27.46 -13.91
N ARG A 150 -1.94 27.89 -15.05
CA ARG A 150 -3.37 28.08 -15.28
C ARG A 150 -4.01 26.84 -15.91
N GLN A 151 -5.33 26.74 -15.77
CA GLN A 151 -6.12 25.78 -16.53
C GLN A 151 -6.41 26.24 -17.97
N GLY A 152 -6.31 27.54 -18.27
CA GLY A 152 -6.52 28.13 -19.60
C GLY A 152 -5.90 29.53 -19.77
N GLY A 153 -5.76 29.99 -21.01
CA GLY A 153 -5.10 31.26 -21.35
C GLY A 153 -3.74 31.10 -22.02
N THR A 154 -2.92 32.16 -21.99
CA THR A 154 -1.65 32.27 -22.76
C THR A 154 -0.40 32.43 -21.90
N ASP A 155 -0.54 32.59 -20.58
CA ASP A 155 0.60 32.79 -19.67
C ASP A 155 1.22 31.43 -19.31
N THR A 156 2.55 31.35 -19.32
CA THR A 156 3.31 30.09 -19.19
C THR A 156 4.48 30.22 -18.22
N ILE A 157 4.58 29.24 -17.33
CA ILE A 157 5.73 29.02 -16.44
C ILE A 157 6.64 27.97 -17.10
N ARG A 158 7.95 28.20 -17.15
CA ARG A 158 8.90 27.28 -17.80
C ARG A 158 9.90 26.65 -16.82
N SER A 159 10.06 27.23 -15.64
CA SER A 159 11.00 26.76 -14.63
C SER A 159 10.41 26.92 -13.24
N LEU A 160 10.62 25.91 -12.39
CA LEU A 160 10.31 25.94 -10.96
C LEU A 160 11.58 26.08 -10.12
N ALA A 161 12.75 26.33 -10.71
CA ALA A 161 14.03 26.34 -10.01
C ALA A 161 14.07 27.29 -8.80
N ALA A 162 13.31 28.39 -8.82
CA ALA A 162 13.19 29.32 -7.70
C ALA A 162 12.54 28.68 -6.45
N LEU A 163 11.78 27.59 -6.61
CA LEU A 163 11.09 26.89 -5.53
C LEU A 163 11.96 25.87 -4.78
N VAL A 164 13.27 25.81 -5.07
CA VAL A 164 14.22 24.83 -4.51
C VAL A 164 14.28 24.78 -2.98
N SER A 165 13.84 25.84 -2.29
CA SER A 165 13.76 25.89 -0.83
C SER A 165 12.55 25.14 -0.26
N LEU A 166 11.50 24.90 -1.05
CA LEU A 166 10.25 24.30 -0.61
C LEU A 166 10.43 22.82 -0.26
N LYS A 167 10.10 22.46 0.97
CA LYS A 167 10.19 21.11 1.52
C LYS A 167 8.83 20.51 1.86
N SER A 168 7.85 21.32 2.26
CA SER A 168 6.53 20.82 2.60
C SER A 168 5.40 21.75 2.20
N VAL A 169 4.25 21.16 1.89
CA VAL A 169 2.97 21.84 1.64
C VAL A 169 1.90 21.13 2.47
N THR A 170 1.24 21.81 3.41
CA THR A 170 0.27 21.18 4.34
C THR A 170 -0.97 20.65 3.61
N ASN A 171 -1.45 21.36 2.59
CA ASN A 171 -2.64 20.96 1.83
C ASN A 171 -2.23 20.43 0.44
N ASP A 172 -2.75 21.03 -0.64
CA ASP A 172 -2.65 20.47 -1.98
C ASP A 172 -1.51 21.11 -2.79
N VAL A 173 -0.86 20.31 -3.63
CA VAL A 173 0.01 20.78 -4.72
C VAL A 173 -0.64 20.43 -6.05
N THR A 174 -0.91 21.44 -6.86
CA THR A 174 -1.53 21.27 -8.19
C THR A 174 -0.66 21.88 -9.27
N ILE A 175 -0.26 21.09 -10.27
CA ILE A 175 0.40 21.54 -11.49
C ILE A 175 -0.63 21.45 -12.63
N ASN A 176 -1.05 22.60 -13.15
CA ASN A 176 -2.06 22.69 -14.19
C ASN A 176 -1.48 22.59 -15.61
N ARG A 177 -2.39 22.40 -16.57
CA ARG A 177 -2.14 22.18 -17.99
C ARG A 177 -1.17 23.16 -18.65
N LEU A 178 -1.19 24.43 -18.26
CA LEU A 178 -0.36 25.47 -18.89
C LEU A 178 1.03 25.63 -18.26
N PHE A 179 1.43 24.74 -17.34
CA PHE A 179 2.84 24.60 -17.01
C PHE A 179 3.61 24.09 -18.24
N ALA A 180 4.54 24.91 -18.73
CA ALA A 180 5.29 24.70 -19.96
C ALA A 180 6.75 24.25 -19.70
N GLY A 181 7.08 23.94 -18.44
CA GLY A 181 8.38 23.37 -18.09
C GLY A 181 8.48 21.91 -18.55
N TYR A 182 9.71 21.51 -18.87
CA TYR A 182 10.03 20.15 -19.34
C TYR A 182 10.09 19.13 -18.18
N GLU A 183 10.46 19.60 -16.98
CA GLU A 183 10.62 18.84 -15.74
C GLU A 183 10.12 19.68 -14.55
N LEU A 184 10.00 19.05 -13.37
CA LEU A 184 9.64 19.72 -12.12
C LEU A 184 10.85 20.20 -11.30
N THR A 185 12.00 20.40 -11.96
CA THR A 185 13.25 20.86 -11.34
C THR A 185 13.02 22.13 -10.52
N GLY A 186 13.38 22.06 -9.24
CA GLY A 186 13.05 23.06 -8.23
C GLY A 186 12.05 22.57 -7.18
N LEU A 187 11.31 21.47 -7.42
CA LEU A 187 10.56 20.74 -6.39
C LEU A 187 11.32 19.51 -5.86
N ASP A 188 12.61 19.38 -6.18
CA ASP A 188 13.45 18.26 -5.81
C ASP A 188 13.59 18.06 -4.29
N ASN A 189 13.44 19.14 -3.53
CA ASN A 189 13.51 19.13 -2.07
C ASN A 189 12.16 18.94 -1.38
N LEU A 190 11.06 18.81 -2.15
CA LEU A 190 9.74 18.54 -1.58
C LEU A 190 9.73 17.14 -0.94
N GLU A 191 9.56 17.11 0.38
CA GLU A 191 9.57 15.93 1.23
C GLU A 191 8.15 15.48 1.60
N GLU A 192 7.19 16.41 1.69
CA GLU A 192 5.82 16.12 2.10
C GLU A 192 4.77 16.98 1.37
N VAL A 193 3.67 16.35 0.98
CA VAL A 193 2.40 17.01 0.65
C VAL A 193 1.32 16.45 1.58
N GLY A 194 0.76 17.27 2.47
CA GLY A 194 -0.21 16.80 3.46
C GLY A 194 -1.59 16.49 2.88
N GLY A 195 -1.95 17.13 1.75
CA GLY A 195 -3.14 16.87 0.96
C GLY A 195 -2.84 16.13 -0.35
N LYS A 196 -3.45 16.60 -1.45
CA LYS A 196 -3.39 15.99 -2.77
C LYS A 196 -2.22 16.52 -3.60
N LEU A 197 -1.60 15.65 -4.40
CA LEU A 197 -0.59 16.01 -5.39
C LEU A 197 -1.11 15.70 -6.78
N TYR A 198 -1.47 16.74 -7.53
CA TYR A 198 -2.07 16.63 -8.86
C TYR A 198 -1.19 17.22 -9.96
N VAL A 199 -0.94 16.44 -11.01
CA VAL A 199 -0.40 16.89 -12.29
C VAL A 199 -1.50 16.74 -13.34
N ASN A 200 -2.08 17.86 -13.77
CA ASN A 200 -3.31 17.93 -14.55
C ASN A 200 -3.05 18.39 -15.99
N SER A 201 -2.93 17.42 -16.91
CA SER A 201 -2.82 17.64 -18.36
C SER A 201 -1.67 18.56 -18.76
N ALA A 202 -0.56 18.57 -18.02
CA ALA A 202 0.66 19.31 -18.34
C ALA A 202 1.40 18.65 -19.51
N ASP A 203 0.90 18.85 -20.73
CA ASP A 203 1.36 18.15 -21.94
C ASP A 203 2.74 18.65 -22.46
N SER A 204 3.35 19.65 -21.82
CA SER A 204 4.75 20.04 -22.06
C SER A 204 5.74 19.32 -21.13
N LEU A 205 5.24 18.70 -20.06
CA LEU A 205 6.04 18.00 -19.06
C LEU A 205 6.45 16.62 -19.58
N TRP A 206 7.74 16.36 -19.62
CA TRP A 206 8.29 15.04 -19.97
C TRP A 206 8.42 14.14 -18.74
N GLY A 207 8.88 14.69 -17.62
CA GLY A 207 9.16 13.93 -16.40
C GLY A 207 8.46 14.52 -15.17
N VAL A 208 7.91 13.65 -14.33
CA VAL A 208 7.43 13.97 -12.97
C VAL A 208 8.39 13.31 -11.99
N THR A 209 9.29 14.11 -11.41
CA THR A 209 10.33 13.61 -10.50
C THR A 209 10.24 14.32 -9.15
N PHE A 210 10.10 13.54 -8.08
CA PHE A 210 10.16 14.02 -6.70
C PHE A 210 11.18 13.17 -5.91
N ASN A 211 12.42 13.65 -5.90
CA ASN A 211 13.57 12.90 -5.37
C ASN A 211 13.53 12.67 -3.86
N LYS A 212 12.88 13.58 -3.11
CA LYS A 212 12.81 13.52 -1.64
C LYS A 212 11.42 13.29 -1.07
N LEU A 213 10.37 13.25 -1.91
CA LEU A 213 9.00 13.13 -1.43
C LEU A 213 8.81 11.77 -0.75
N THR A 214 8.42 11.78 0.52
CA THR A 214 8.22 10.59 1.35
C THR A 214 6.75 10.30 1.61
N ARG A 215 5.89 11.33 1.59
CA ARG A 215 4.46 11.18 1.87
C ARG A 215 3.59 12.13 1.04
N VAL A 216 2.47 11.59 0.56
CA VAL A 216 1.30 12.33 0.09
C VAL A 216 0.12 11.95 0.98
N GLY A 217 -0.47 12.89 1.72
CA GLY A 217 -1.53 12.58 2.68
C GLY A 217 -2.90 12.32 2.04
N GLY A 218 -3.13 12.82 0.83
CA GLY A 218 -4.31 12.56 0.01
C GLY A 218 -3.98 11.76 -1.24
N ASP A 219 -4.63 12.13 -2.35
CA ASP A 219 -4.47 11.46 -3.64
C ASP A 219 -3.20 11.90 -4.36
N LEU A 220 -2.54 10.97 -5.06
CA LEU A 220 -1.53 11.25 -6.08
C LEU A 220 -2.15 10.99 -7.46
N ASN A 221 -2.38 12.06 -8.23
CA ASN A 221 -2.93 11.94 -9.59
C ASN A 221 -1.99 12.56 -10.61
N ILE A 222 -1.51 11.74 -11.54
CA ILE A 222 -0.69 12.17 -12.66
C ILE A 222 -1.45 11.86 -13.96
N THR A 223 -2.03 12.89 -14.56
CA THR A 223 -2.73 12.80 -15.84
C THR A 223 -2.02 13.67 -16.87
N SER A 224 -1.54 13.08 -17.96
CA SER A 224 -0.87 13.82 -19.06
C SER A 224 -0.94 13.01 -20.36
N ASN A 225 -0.67 13.63 -21.51
CA ASN A 225 -0.42 12.91 -22.76
C ASN A 225 1.08 12.80 -23.08
N ALA A 226 1.93 13.59 -22.42
CA ALA A 226 3.35 13.70 -22.74
C ALA A 226 4.30 13.13 -21.67
N VAL A 227 3.87 13.07 -20.40
CA VAL A 227 4.71 12.55 -19.32
C VAL A 227 5.11 11.10 -19.62
N SER A 228 6.41 10.89 -19.75
CA SER A 228 7.08 9.65 -20.14
C SER A 228 7.82 9.01 -18.96
N GLU A 229 8.16 9.80 -17.94
CA GLU A 229 8.88 9.35 -16.75
C GLU A 229 8.19 9.84 -15.48
N ILE A 230 7.99 8.93 -14.53
CA ILE A 230 7.44 9.23 -13.20
C ILE A 230 8.36 8.59 -12.15
N LEU A 231 9.09 9.42 -11.41
CA LEU A 231 10.08 8.98 -10.41
C LEU A 231 9.76 9.57 -9.04
N CYS A 232 9.35 8.71 -8.11
CA CYS A 232 9.12 9.03 -6.70
C CYS A 232 9.85 7.99 -5.82
N PRO A 233 11.19 7.88 -5.93
CA PRO A 233 11.96 6.77 -5.37
C PRO A 233 11.89 6.68 -3.84
N ARG A 234 11.58 7.79 -3.16
CA ARG A 234 11.49 7.86 -1.69
C ARG A 234 10.06 7.89 -1.16
N LEU A 235 9.04 7.89 -2.02
CA LEU A 235 7.65 7.96 -1.58
C LEU A 235 7.30 6.67 -0.87
N GLU A 236 6.97 6.75 0.41
CA GLU A 236 6.65 5.59 1.25
C GLU A 236 5.13 5.39 1.39
N THR A 237 4.36 6.47 1.46
CA THR A 237 2.92 6.41 1.74
C THR A 237 2.10 7.37 0.88
N VAL A 238 0.92 6.89 0.47
CA VAL A 238 -0.16 7.70 -0.11
C VAL A 238 -1.44 7.46 0.69
N GLY A 239 -1.98 8.52 1.31
CA GLY A 239 -3.17 8.44 2.16
C GLY A 239 -4.49 8.36 1.41
N GLY A 240 -4.50 8.67 0.11
CA GLY A 240 -5.64 8.50 -0.80
C GLY A 240 -5.35 7.51 -1.92
N ALA A 241 -5.89 7.78 -3.11
CA ALA A 241 -5.68 6.98 -4.30
C ALA A 241 -4.45 7.42 -5.11
N VAL A 242 -3.80 6.47 -5.80
CA VAL A 242 -2.78 6.71 -6.82
C VAL A 242 -3.42 6.48 -8.19
N THR A 243 -3.48 7.52 -9.03
CA THR A 243 -3.94 7.41 -10.42
C THR A 243 -2.86 7.86 -11.38
N LEU A 244 -2.41 6.94 -12.24
CA LEU A 244 -1.37 7.18 -13.24
C LEU A 244 -1.97 7.06 -14.64
N ALA A 245 -2.33 8.19 -15.25
CA ALA A 245 -2.97 8.29 -16.56
C ALA A 245 -2.09 9.11 -17.54
N ALA A 246 -0.89 8.60 -17.82
CA ALA A 246 0.09 9.24 -18.69
C ALA A 246 0.77 8.27 -19.67
N SER A 247 1.59 8.79 -20.57
CA SER A 247 2.33 8.01 -21.58
C SER A 247 3.65 7.45 -21.02
N PHE A 248 3.72 7.17 -19.72
CA PHE A 248 4.97 6.81 -19.04
C PHE A 248 5.54 5.47 -19.51
N VAL A 249 6.84 5.43 -19.78
CA VAL A 249 7.64 4.22 -20.08
C VAL A 249 8.70 3.95 -19.01
N THR A 250 8.90 4.90 -18.08
CA THR A 250 9.71 4.75 -16.87
C THR A 250 8.85 5.05 -15.64
N LEU A 251 8.93 4.19 -14.63
CA LEU A 251 8.18 4.30 -13.38
C LEU A 251 9.06 3.87 -12.21
N ASP A 252 9.19 4.71 -11.18
CA ASP A 252 9.89 4.37 -9.94
C ASP A 252 9.06 4.76 -8.70
N PHE A 253 8.58 3.74 -8.00
CA PHE A 253 7.96 3.81 -6.67
C PHE A 253 8.66 2.83 -5.72
N SER A 254 9.98 2.75 -5.81
CA SER A 254 10.82 1.75 -5.12
C SER A 254 10.66 1.70 -3.60
N SER A 255 10.29 2.82 -2.97
CA SER A 255 10.06 2.87 -1.51
C SER A 255 8.60 2.77 -1.09
N LEU A 256 7.65 2.72 -2.03
CA LEU A 256 6.22 2.79 -1.72
C LEU A 256 5.76 1.54 -0.99
N ARG A 257 5.22 1.72 0.23
CA ARG A 257 4.78 0.64 1.11
C ARG A 257 3.26 0.56 1.23
N GLN A 258 2.58 1.70 1.20
CA GLN A 258 1.14 1.75 1.45
C GLN A 258 0.43 2.77 0.56
N ILE A 259 -0.71 2.33 0.01
CA ILE A 259 -1.73 3.18 -0.58
C ILE A 259 -3.02 2.91 0.20
N SER A 260 -3.66 3.93 0.77
CA SER A 260 -4.88 3.71 1.55
C SER A 260 -6.14 3.65 0.68
N GLY A 261 -6.11 4.23 -0.52
CA GLY A 261 -7.17 4.13 -1.53
C GLY A 261 -6.83 3.19 -2.69
N ASP A 262 -7.26 3.55 -3.90
CA ASP A 262 -7.06 2.77 -5.12
C ASP A 262 -5.66 2.96 -5.73
N LEU A 263 -5.16 1.94 -6.41
CA LEU A 263 -4.04 2.03 -7.36
C LEU A 263 -4.56 1.82 -8.79
N ASN A 264 -4.70 2.91 -9.53
CA ASN A 264 -5.21 2.94 -10.90
C ASN A 264 -4.07 3.16 -11.92
N LEU A 265 -3.71 2.10 -12.65
CA LEU A 265 -2.67 2.11 -13.68
C LEU A 265 -3.32 2.22 -15.07
N ASN A 266 -3.36 3.45 -15.59
CA ASN A 266 -4.01 3.82 -16.85
C ASN A 266 -2.99 4.37 -17.87
N GLY A 267 -1.82 3.73 -17.95
CA GLY A 267 -0.76 4.12 -18.86
C GLY A 267 -1.19 4.05 -20.34
N LYS A 268 -0.80 5.06 -21.12
CA LYS A 268 -1.20 5.23 -22.53
C LYS A 268 -0.15 4.78 -23.54
N SER A 269 1.05 4.40 -23.09
CA SER A 269 2.20 4.08 -23.94
C SER A 269 2.66 2.62 -23.79
N GLY A 270 3.77 2.27 -24.44
CA GLY A 270 4.30 0.90 -24.55
C GLY A 270 5.02 0.37 -23.30
N MET A 271 4.71 0.84 -22.10
CA MET A 271 5.26 0.27 -20.86
C MET A 271 4.99 -1.23 -20.79
N THR A 272 6.06 -2.03 -20.63
CA THR A 272 5.95 -3.50 -20.66
C THR A 272 6.09 -4.17 -19.30
N GLY A 273 6.61 -3.48 -18.29
CA GLY A 273 6.80 -4.06 -16.95
C GLY A 273 6.66 -3.03 -15.86
N ILE A 274 5.96 -3.38 -14.79
CA ILE A 274 5.82 -2.56 -13.58
C ILE A 274 6.09 -3.43 -12.35
N VAL A 275 6.92 -2.93 -11.44
CA VAL A 275 7.27 -3.60 -10.18
C VAL A 275 7.06 -2.64 -9.01
N PHE A 276 6.22 -3.04 -8.06
CA PHE A 276 6.07 -2.38 -6.76
C PHE A 276 6.77 -3.22 -5.69
N GLN A 277 8.09 -3.11 -5.62
CA GLN A 277 8.97 -4.00 -4.83
C GLN A 277 8.72 -4.01 -3.32
N ARG A 278 8.14 -2.93 -2.76
CA ARG A 278 7.92 -2.75 -1.33
C ARG A 278 6.45 -2.51 -0.95
N LEU A 279 5.52 -2.56 -1.90
CA LEU A 279 4.12 -2.24 -1.62
C LEU A 279 3.48 -3.40 -0.86
N GLU A 280 3.18 -3.17 0.41
CA GLU A 280 2.66 -4.15 1.36
C GLU A 280 1.12 -4.17 1.36
N GLN A 281 0.48 -3.01 1.13
CA GLN A 281 -0.96 -2.85 1.20
C GLN A 281 -1.51 -1.83 0.21
N VAL A 282 -2.65 -2.18 -0.40
CA VAL A 282 -3.56 -1.24 -1.08
C VAL A 282 -4.92 -1.35 -0.40
N GLY A 283 -5.44 -0.25 0.15
CA GLY A 283 -6.71 -0.28 0.88
C GLY A 283 -7.94 -0.43 -0.02
N GLY A 284 -7.85 -0.01 -1.29
CA GLY A 284 -8.91 -0.10 -2.27
C GLY A 284 -8.59 -1.05 -3.44
N THR A 285 -8.97 -0.62 -4.64
CA THR A 285 -8.82 -1.40 -5.87
C THR A 285 -7.42 -1.24 -6.47
N ILE A 286 -6.78 -2.35 -6.85
CA ILE A 286 -5.69 -2.37 -7.82
C ILE A 286 -6.31 -2.61 -9.20
N ALA A 287 -6.27 -1.61 -10.08
CA ALA A 287 -6.83 -1.70 -11.43
C ALA A 287 -5.79 -1.39 -12.50
N THR A 288 -5.76 -2.21 -13.56
CA THR A 288 -5.05 -1.86 -14.79
C THR A 288 -5.83 -2.26 -16.04
N GLY A 289 -5.88 -1.33 -17.00
CA GLY A 289 -6.38 -1.56 -18.37
C GLY A 289 -5.27 -1.45 -19.43
N MET A 290 -3.99 -1.47 -19.01
CA MET A 290 -2.85 -1.25 -19.91
C MET A 290 -2.66 -2.45 -20.84
N THR A 291 -3.00 -2.29 -22.12
CA THR A 291 -2.95 -3.38 -23.12
C THR A 291 -1.53 -3.74 -23.55
N SER A 292 -0.54 -2.89 -23.28
CA SER A 292 0.89 -3.08 -23.58
C SER A 292 1.67 -3.80 -22.47
N LEU A 293 1.09 -3.88 -21.26
CA LEU A 293 1.78 -4.39 -20.08
C LEU A 293 1.97 -5.91 -20.17
N LYS A 294 3.22 -6.37 -20.05
CA LYS A 294 3.60 -7.79 -20.09
C LYS A 294 3.91 -8.36 -18.71
N LYS A 295 4.34 -7.52 -17.77
CA LYS A 295 4.66 -7.92 -16.39
C LYS A 295 4.08 -6.94 -15.39
N LEU A 296 3.45 -7.47 -14.35
CA LEU A 296 2.98 -6.71 -13.20
C LEU A 296 3.34 -7.48 -11.92
N GLU A 297 4.15 -6.85 -11.07
CA GLU A 297 4.75 -7.53 -9.92
C GLU A 297 4.53 -6.74 -8.62
N PHE A 298 4.01 -7.44 -7.61
CA PHE A 298 3.88 -6.97 -6.23
C PHE A 298 4.46 -8.04 -5.29
N PRO A 299 5.79 -8.09 -5.11
CA PRO A 299 6.47 -9.19 -4.43
C PRO A 299 6.09 -9.36 -2.95
N VAL A 300 5.63 -8.29 -2.28
CA VAL A 300 5.36 -8.26 -0.83
C VAL A 300 3.94 -7.81 -0.48
N LEU A 301 3.06 -7.60 -1.48
CA LEU A 301 1.69 -7.16 -1.25
C LEU A 301 0.89 -8.28 -0.59
N ARG A 302 0.22 -7.95 0.52
CA ARG A 302 -0.56 -8.90 1.31
C ARG A 302 -2.06 -8.75 1.18
N HIS A 303 -2.56 -7.51 1.02
CA HIS A 303 -3.99 -7.22 1.06
C HIS A 303 -4.37 -6.19 -0.01
N CYS A 304 -5.52 -6.43 -0.65
CA CYS A 304 -6.26 -5.41 -1.40
C CYS A 304 -7.77 -5.65 -1.29
N ASP A 305 -8.58 -4.61 -1.47
CA ASP A 305 -10.03 -4.79 -1.53
C ASP A 305 -10.42 -5.51 -2.82
N LYS A 306 -9.93 -5.00 -3.96
CA LYS A 306 -10.23 -5.53 -5.29
C LYS A 306 -9.00 -5.57 -6.16
N LEU A 307 -8.86 -6.61 -6.97
CA LEU A 307 -7.85 -6.72 -8.02
C LEU A 307 -8.55 -6.87 -9.38
N THR A 308 -8.36 -5.89 -10.28
CA THR A 308 -8.92 -5.89 -11.63
C THR A 308 -7.82 -5.76 -12.68
N VAL A 309 -7.59 -6.84 -13.42
CA VAL A 309 -6.70 -6.86 -14.58
C VAL A 309 -7.57 -6.98 -15.83
N GLY A 310 -7.68 -5.88 -16.59
CA GLY A 310 -8.42 -5.86 -17.86
C GLY A 310 -7.72 -6.66 -18.96
N ARG A 311 -8.44 -6.87 -20.07
CA ARG A 311 -7.90 -7.51 -21.29
C ARG A 311 -6.60 -6.83 -21.72
N GLY A 312 -5.56 -7.62 -21.98
CA GLY A 312 -4.25 -7.08 -22.31
C GLY A 312 -3.27 -8.13 -22.85
N ALA A 313 -1.98 -7.86 -22.63
CA ALA A 313 -0.86 -8.68 -23.09
C ALA A 313 -0.01 -9.21 -21.92
N LEU A 314 -0.60 -9.35 -20.72
CA LEU A 314 0.11 -9.75 -19.52
C LEU A 314 0.57 -11.20 -19.63
N LEU A 315 1.88 -11.41 -19.48
CA LEU A 315 2.55 -12.70 -19.47
C LEU A 315 2.92 -13.15 -18.05
N LEU A 316 3.07 -12.19 -17.13
CA LEU A 316 3.37 -12.43 -15.72
C LEU A 316 2.56 -11.50 -14.82
N LEU A 317 1.80 -12.11 -13.91
CA LEU A 317 1.23 -11.46 -12.74
C LEU A 317 1.87 -12.11 -11.50
N TYR A 318 2.68 -11.38 -10.75
CA TYR A 318 3.44 -11.92 -9.62
C TYR A 318 3.01 -11.29 -8.30
N MET A 319 2.27 -12.04 -7.48
CA MET A 319 1.76 -11.61 -6.16
C MET A 319 1.87 -12.75 -5.14
N PRO A 320 3.08 -13.21 -4.79
CA PRO A 320 3.29 -14.45 -4.04
C PRO A 320 2.91 -14.34 -2.55
N GLN A 321 2.68 -13.13 -2.04
CA GLN A 321 2.35 -12.87 -0.63
C GLN A 321 0.91 -12.38 -0.45
N LEU A 322 0.08 -12.40 -1.50
CA LEU A 322 -1.31 -11.93 -1.42
C LEU A 322 -2.14 -12.92 -0.60
N GLU A 323 -2.54 -12.51 0.60
CA GLU A 323 -3.27 -13.31 1.59
C GLU A 323 -4.79 -13.18 1.42
N GLU A 324 -5.26 -11.98 1.03
CA GLU A 324 -6.67 -11.63 0.97
C GLU A 324 -7.01 -10.68 -0.20
N VAL A 325 -8.15 -10.96 -0.86
CA VAL A 325 -8.84 -10.03 -1.77
C VAL A 325 -10.29 -9.86 -1.30
N ALA A 326 -10.59 -8.80 -0.57
CA ALA A 326 -11.84 -8.70 0.20
C ALA A 326 -13.11 -8.78 -0.66
N THR A 327 -13.16 -8.11 -1.81
CA THR A 327 -14.38 -8.00 -2.62
C THR A 327 -14.31 -8.76 -3.93
N GLU A 328 -13.29 -8.54 -4.77
CA GLU A 328 -13.24 -9.15 -6.10
C GLU A 328 -11.83 -9.31 -6.66
N LEU A 329 -11.53 -10.52 -7.12
CA LEU A 329 -10.39 -10.88 -7.96
C LEU A 329 -10.89 -11.12 -9.39
N SER A 330 -10.62 -10.17 -10.30
CA SER A 330 -11.03 -10.26 -11.71
C SER A 330 -9.85 -10.13 -12.65
N ILE A 331 -9.61 -11.16 -13.47
CA ILE A 331 -8.57 -11.16 -14.51
C ILE A 331 -9.20 -11.54 -15.85
N ALA A 332 -9.19 -10.61 -16.80
CA ALA A 332 -9.81 -10.78 -18.10
C ALA A 332 -8.77 -10.92 -19.22
N SER A 333 -8.95 -11.90 -20.10
CA SER A 333 -8.31 -12.10 -21.40
C SER A 333 -6.85 -11.62 -21.48
N ASN A 334 -5.95 -12.31 -20.78
CA ASN A 334 -4.50 -12.11 -20.87
C ASN A 334 -3.78 -13.42 -21.25
N PRO A 335 -2.66 -13.37 -22.00
CA PRO A 335 -1.87 -14.53 -22.39
C PRO A 335 -0.95 -15.04 -21.25
N LEU A 336 -1.48 -15.10 -20.03
CA LEU A 336 -0.78 -15.66 -18.88
C LEU A 336 -0.56 -17.16 -19.09
N TYR A 337 0.58 -17.68 -18.67
CA TYR A 337 0.80 -19.13 -18.63
C TYR A 337 -0.01 -19.78 -17.49
N GLU A 338 0.04 -19.13 -16.33
CA GLU A 338 -0.66 -19.51 -15.10
C GLU A 338 -1.16 -18.27 -14.36
N VAL A 339 -2.19 -18.45 -13.52
CA VAL A 339 -2.59 -17.49 -12.49
C VAL A 339 -2.28 -18.12 -11.14
N SER A 340 -1.46 -17.47 -10.31
CA SER A 340 -0.95 -18.06 -9.07
C SER A 340 -0.98 -17.07 -7.91
N PHE A 341 -1.66 -17.46 -6.83
CA PHE A 341 -1.72 -16.77 -5.54
C PHE A 341 -1.49 -17.80 -4.43
N PRO A 342 -0.23 -18.19 -4.17
CA PRO A 342 0.12 -19.37 -3.38
C PRO A 342 -0.28 -19.28 -1.91
N VAL A 343 -0.50 -18.08 -1.38
CA VAL A 343 -0.88 -17.85 0.02
C VAL A 343 -2.27 -17.22 0.18
N LEU A 344 -3.04 -17.07 -0.91
CA LEU A 344 -4.39 -16.52 -0.85
C LEU A 344 -5.28 -17.46 -0.05
N THR A 345 -5.92 -16.94 0.99
CA THR A 345 -6.81 -17.72 1.87
C THR A 345 -8.28 -17.39 1.69
N HIS A 346 -8.58 -16.20 1.20
CA HIS A 346 -9.93 -15.67 1.09
C HIS A 346 -10.07 -14.74 -0.12
N ALA A 347 -11.21 -14.84 -0.81
CA ALA A 347 -11.64 -13.86 -1.78
C ALA A 347 -13.16 -13.63 -1.73
N GLY A 348 -13.62 -12.40 -1.93
CA GLY A 348 -15.05 -12.13 -2.06
C GLY A 348 -15.65 -12.81 -3.28
N VAL A 349 -15.21 -12.42 -4.47
CA VAL A 349 -15.59 -13.01 -5.77
C VAL A 349 -14.32 -13.30 -6.57
N ILE A 350 -14.30 -14.40 -7.33
CA ILE A 350 -13.22 -14.71 -8.27
C ILE A 350 -13.81 -14.86 -9.68
N THR A 351 -13.30 -14.07 -10.62
CA THR A 351 -13.62 -14.16 -12.05
C THR A 351 -12.33 -14.23 -12.86
N LEU A 352 -12.01 -15.41 -13.38
CA LEU A 352 -10.89 -15.61 -14.30
C LEU A 352 -11.42 -15.88 -15.70
N ASP A 353 -11.37 -14.88 -16.59
CA ASP A 353 -11.73 -15.02 -18.01
C ASP A 353 -10.49 -15.14 -18.87
N CYS A 354 -9.72 -16.23 -18.71
CA CYS A 354 -8.43 -16.42 -19.36
C CYS A 354 -8.34 -17.79 -20.05
N SER A 355 -9.03 -17.95 -21.18
CA SER A 355 -9.20 -19.24 -21.85
C SER A 355 -7.90 -19.93 -22.33
N GLN A 356 -6.76 -19.25 -22.29
CA GLN A 356 -5.43 -19.80 -22.66
C GLN A 356 -4.58 -20.18 -21.44
N VAL A 357 -5.03 -19.83 -20.23
CA VAL A 357 -4.33 -20.15 -18.97
C VAL A 357 -4.54 -21.62 -18.64
N ASN A 358 -3.44 -22.33 -18.41
CA ASN A 358 -3.47 -23.78 -18.19
C ASN A 358 -3.78 -24.18 -16.74
N GLN A 359 -3.59 -23.26 -15.80
CA GLN A 359 -3.78 -23.52 -14.39
C GLN A 359 -4.06 -22.27 -13.58
N PHE A 360 -4.89 -22.45 -12.55
CA PHE A 360 -5.10 -21.51 -11.46
C PHE A 360 -4.60 -22.16 -10.16
N ASN A 361 -3.62 -21.53 -9.51
CA ASN A 361 -2.95 -22.01 -8.31
C ASN A 361 -3.29 -21.12 -7.10
N ALA A 362 -4.10 -21.64 -6.19
CA ALA A 362 -4.45 -20.98 -4.93
C ALA A 362 -4.64 -22.06 -3.85
N PRO A 363 -3.55 -22.72 -3.41
CA PRO A 363 -3.62 -23.98 -2.69
C PRO A 363 -4.11 -23.77 -1.26
N LEU A 364 -3.95 -22.55 -0.71
CA LEU A 364 -4.43 -22.18 0.62
C LEU A 364 -5.81 -21.48 0.61
N LEU A 365 -6.44 -21.34 -0.56
CA LEU A 365 -7.74 -20.67 -0.68
C LEU A 365 -8.78 -21.52 0.02
N LYS A 366 -9.40 -20.99 1.08
CA LYS A 366 -10.42 -21.69 1.86
C LYS A 366 -11.83 -21.31 1.46
N ASN A 367 -12.06 -20.01 1.30
CA ASN A 367 -13.40 -19.45 1.16
C ASN A 367 -13.47 -18.48 -0.02
N VAL A 368 -14.50 -18.67 -0.84
CA VAL A 368 -15.02 -17.65 -1.76
C VAL A 368 -16.42 -17.27 -1.31
N ASP A 369 -16.65 -16.01 -0.93
CA ASP A 369 -17.93 -15.59 -0.35
C ASP A 369 -19.07 -15.62 -1.37
N GLY A 370 -18.78 -15.15 -2.57
CA GLY A 370 -19.68 -15.07 -3.70
C GLY A 370 -19.31 -16.05 -4.80
N ASN A 371 -19.23 -15.56 -6.03
CA ASN A 371 -19.06 -16.38 -7.21
C ASN A 371 -17.59 -16.78 -7.42
N LEU A 372 -17.39 -18.02 -7.88
CA LEU A 372 -16.13 -18.50 -8.43
C LEU A 372 -16.38 -18.88 -9.89
N SER A 373 -15.99 -18.01 -10.82
CA SER A 373 -16.15 -18.19 -12.26
C SER A 373 -14.80 -18.38 -12.93
N LEU A 374 -14.57 -19.57 -13.49
CA LEU A 374 -13.29 -19.97 -14.07
C LEU A 374 -13.46 -20.33 -15.56
N THR A 375 -12.98 -19.47 -16.44
CA THR A 375 -12.84 -19.75 -17.88
C THR A 375 -11.36 -19.89 -18.21
N LEU A 376 -10.89 -21.13 -18.33
CA LEU A 376 -9.49 -21.51 -18.44
C LEU A 376 -9.28 -22.55 -19.55
N ALA A 377 -8.04 -22.83 -19.93
CA ALA A 377 -7.73 -23.97 -20.79
C ALA A 377 -7.88 -25.30 -20.03
N GLY A 378 -7.57 -25.29 -18.73
CA GLY A 378 -7.72 -26.43 -17.82
C GLY A 378 -7.59 -26.00 -16.36
N LEU A 379 -7.95 -26.91 -15.45
CA LEU A 379 -7.83 -26.73 -14.01
C LEU A 379 -7.44 -28.06 -13.37
N ASN A 380 -6.35 -28.08 -12.60
CA ASN A 380 -6.04 -29.16 -11.68
C ASN A 380 -6.70 -28.87 -10.32
N PRO A 381 -7.68 -29.67 -9.86
CA PRO A 381 -8.37 -29.45 -8.58
C PRO A 381 -7.43 -29.44 -7.35
N GLU A 382 -6.30 -30.14 -7.39
CA GLU A 382 -5.33 -30.15 -6.29
C GLU A 382 -4.73 -28.77 -6.01
N GLN A 383 -4.78 -27.86 -7.00
CA GLN A 383 -4.32 -26.48 -6.88
C GLN A 383 -5.27 -25.59 -6.06
N LEU A 384 -6.44 -26.12 -5.68
CA LEU A 384 -7.42 -25.52 -4.77
C LEU A 384 -7.62 -26.41 -3.54
N GLY A 385 -6.55 -27.07 -3.08
CA GLY A 385 -6.62 -28.18 -2.11
C GLY A 385 -7.27 -27.84 -0.77
N GLU A 386 -7.18 -26.59 -0.32
CA GLU A 386 -7.78 -26.11 0.93
C GLU A 386 -9.17 -25.50 0.76
N LEU A 387 -9.76 -25.52 -0.44
CA LEU A 387 -11.06 -24.89 -0.70
C LEU A 387 -12.16 -25.65 0.04
N GLU A 388 -12.81 -24.96 1.00
CA GLU A 388 -13.86 -25.49 1.87
C GLU A 388 -15.25 -25.03 1.42
N ARG A 389 -15.36 -23.80 0.91
CA ARG A 389 -16.65 -23.18 0.59
C ARG A 389 -16.62 -22.23 -0.61
N VAL A 390 -17.66 -22.31 -1.43
CA VAL A 390 -18.05 -21.27 -2.40
C VAL A 390 -19.50 -20.86 -2.11
N GLY A 391 -19.70 -19.65 -1.59
CA GLY A 391 -21.01 -19.19 -1.11
C GLY A 391 -22.00 -18.82 -2.21
N GLY A 392 -21.52 -18.44 -3.40
CA GLY A 392 -22.33 -18.11 -4.55
C GLY A 392 -22.30 -19.17 -5.64
N THR A 393 -22.20 -18.72 -6.89
CA THR A 393 -22.18 -19.58 -8.07
C THR A 393 -20.76 -20.03 -8.40
N LEU A 394 -20.58 -21.34 -8.56
CA LEU A 394 -19.41 -21.95 -9.18
C LEU A 394 -19.70 -22.22 -10.66
N ALA A 395 -18.97 -21.52 -11.53
CA ALA A 395 -19.03 -21.70 -12.99
C ALA A 395 -17.68 -22.18 -13.52
N LEU A 396 -17.67 -23.33 -14.18
CA LEU A 396 -16.47 -23.98 -14.71
C LEU A 396 -16.55 -24.05 -16.24
N ASN A 397 -15.73 -23.26 -16.93
CA ASN A 397 -15.69 -23.20 -18.39
C ASN A 397 -14.31 -23.61 -18.90
N PHE A 398 -14.06 -24.91 -18.95
CA PHE A 398 -12.85 -25.53 -19.48
C PHE A 398 -13.14 -26.96 -19.94
N VAL A 399 -12.18 -27.60 -20.60
CA VAL A 399 -12.32 -28.99 -21.08
C VAL A 399 -11.66 -29.95 -20.10
N SER A 400 -12.38 -31.00 -19.70
CA SER A 400 -11.83 -32.10 -18.90
C SER A 400 -12.50 -33.45 -19.21
N GLU A 401 -11.71 -34.53 -19.21
CA GLU A 401 -12.25 -35.90 -19.33
C GLU A 401 -12.92 -36.35 -18.03
N ASP A 402 -12.26 -36.12 -16.90
CA ASP A 402 -12.74 -36.45 -15.56
C ASP A 402 -12.39 -35.29 -14.62
N PHE A 403 -13.39 -34.74 -13.94
CA PHE A 403 -13.22 -33.65 -13.00
C PHE A 403 -13.86 -34.01 -11.67
N LYS A 404 -13.04 -33.96 -10.62
CA LYS A 404 -13.45 -34.12 -9.23
C LYS A 404 -13.04 -32.88 -8.46
N PHE A 405 -13.92 -32.36 -7.62
CA PHE A 405 -13.62 -31.21 -6.77
C PHE A 405 -12.53 -31.50 -5.72
N PRO A 406 -11.89 -30.44 -5.18
CA PRO A 406 -10.98 -30.58 -4.05
C PRO A 406 -11.62 -31.33 -2.89
N ALA A 407 -10.85 -32.17 -2.19
CA ALA A 407 -11.39 -33.06 -1.17
C ALA A 407 -11.99 -32.36 0.06
N LYS A 408 -11.60 -31.10 0.29
CA LYS A 408 -12.09 -30.27 1.40
C LYS A 408 -13.33 -29.45 1.05
N LEU A 409 -13.76 -29.44 -0.21
CA LEU A 409 -14.92 -28.65 -0.62
C LEU A 409 -16.18 -29.29 -0.04
N GLU A 410 -16.72 -28.68 1.02
CA GLU A 410 -17.88 -29.18 1.73
C GLU A 410 -19.15 -28.44 1.30
N ASN A 411 -19.07 -27.13 1.04
CA ASN A 411 -20.23 -26.28 0.84
C ASN A 411 -20.17 -25.52 -0.50
N LEU A 412 -21.23 -25.62 -1.27
CA LEU A 412 -21.38 -24.91 -2.54
C LEU A 412 -22.81 -24.38 -2.69
N GLY A 413 -22.96 -23.08 -2.97
CA GLY A 413 -24.27 -22.50 -3.27
C GLY A 413 -24.85 -23.07 -4.57
N THR A 414 -24.47 -22.49 -5.71
CA THR A 414 -24.97 -22.94 -7.02
C THR A 414 -23.84 -23.52 -7.86
N LEU A 415 -24.00 -24.75 -8.36
CA LEU A 415 -23.13 -25.31 -9.38
C LEU A 415 -23.75 -25.10 -10.77
N VAL A 416 -23.10 -24.31 -11.63
CA VAL A 416 -23.47 -24.21 -13.05
C VAL A 416 -22.65 -25.21 -13.84
N ILE A 417 -23.33 -26.16 -14.48
CA ILE A 417 -22.69 -27.14 -15.35
C ILE A 417 -22.67 -26.58 -16.77
N SER A 418 -21.47 -26.28 -17.26
CA SER A 418 -21.20 -25.90 -18.65
C SER A 418 -20.68 -27.10 -19.46
N SER A 419 -20.70 -26.98 -20.79
CA SER A 419 -20.07 -27.96 -21.68
C SER A 419 -18.55 -27.97 -21.54
N GLY A 420 -17.93 -29.11 -21.85
CA GLY A 420 -16.47 -29.29 -21.82
C GLY A 420 -15.99 -30.35 -20.82
N ILE A 421 -16.74 -30.59 -19.73
CA ILE A 421 -16.43 -31.65 -18.77
C ILE A 421 -17.23 -32.92 -19.12
N LYS A 422 -16.54 -34.02 -19.45
CA LYS A 422 -17.22 -35.28 -19.81
C LYS A 422 -17.71 -36.07 -18.59
N ARG A 423 -16.96 -36.06 -17.49
CA ARG A 423 -17.38 -36.69 -16.23
C ARG A 423 -17.12 -35.76 -15.06
N LEU A 424 -18.16 -35.45 -14.29
CA LEU A 424 -18.12 -34.52 -13.16
C LEU A 424 -18.59 -35.24 -11.89
N ASP A 425 -17.70 -35.41 -10.91
CA ASP A 425 -18.02 -36.03 -9.62
C ASP A 425 -18.30 -34.98 -8.54
N VAL A 426 -19.57 -34.92 -8.10
CA VAL A 426 -20.05 -34.00 -7.06
C VAL A 426 -20.31 -34.69 -5.71
N ARG A 427 -19.89 -35.94 -5.54
CA ARG A 427 -20.13 -36.68 -4.30
C ARG A 427 -19.34 -36.09 -3.13
N GLY A 428 -19.98 -36.02 -1.97
CA GLY A 428 -19.38 -35.54 -0.73
C GLY A 428 -19.48 -34.03 -0.52
N ILE A 429 -20.16 -33.31 -1.41
CA ILE A 429 -20.35 -31.86 -1.35
C ILE A 429 -21.82 -31.57 -1.05
N GLU A 430 -22.09 -30.68 -0.11
CA GLU A 430 -23.40 -30.07 0.10
C GLU A 430 -23.58 -28.95 -0.92
N ILE A 431 -24.49 -29.17 -1.88
CA ILE A 431 -24.79 -28.22 -2.96
C ILE A 431 -26.25 -27.78 -2.86
N ASP A 432 -26.52 -26.48 -2.78
CA ASP A 432 -27.90 -25.97 -2.67
C ASP A 432 -28.67 -26.15 -3.98
N GLU A 433 -28.03 -25.86 -5.12
CA GLU A 433 -28.63 -26.00 -6.45
C GLU A 433 -27.61 -26.44 -7.50
N ILE A 434 -28.00 -27.40 -8.35
CA ILE A 434 -27.31 -27.72 -9.60
C ILE A 434 -28.12 -27.14 -10.76
N GLN A 435 -27.50 -26.21 -11.47
CA GLN A 435 -28.04 -25.58 -12.66
C GLN A 435 -27.46 -26.22 -13.92
N PHE A 436 -28.36 -26.70 -14.78
CA PHE A 436 -28.04 -27.21 -16.11
C PHE A 436 -28.45 -26.14 -17.12
N ASN A 437 -27.47 -25.48 -17.75
CA ASN A 437 -27.71 -24.36 -18.66
C ASN A 437 -26.79 -24.41 -19.89
N GLY A 438 -27.32 -24.05 -21.06
CA GLY A 438 -26.57 -23.95 -22.31
C GLY A 438 -26.59 -25.23 -23.16
N THR A 439 -25.77 -25.24 -24.22
CA THR A 439 -25.67 -26.33 -25.19
C THR A 439 -24.39 -27.15 -25.01
N GLY A 440 -24.32 -28.36 -25.58
CA GLY A 440 -23.10 -29.19 -25.56
C GLY A 440 -22.97 -30.14 -24.36
N LEU A 441 -24.07 -30.40 -23.65
CA LEU A 441 -24.09 -31.28 -22.46
C LEU A 441 -24.30 -32.77 -22.81
N GLU A 442 -24.48 -33.12 -24.08
CA GLU A 442 -24.76 -34.49 -24.53
C GLU A 442 -23.69 -35.53 -24.16
N ASN A 443 -22.46 -35.08 -23.97
CA ASN A 443 -21.32 -35.92 -23.63
C ASN A 443 -20.93 -35.81 -22.15
N THR A 444 -21.70 -35.09 -21.34
CA THR A 444 -21.42 -34.87 -19.92
C THR A 444 -22.15 -35.91 -19.07
N THR A 445 -21.43 -36.52 -18.13
CA THR A 445 -21.96 -37.38 -17.07
C THR A 445 -21.72 -36.73 -15.72
N VAL A 446 -22.79 -36.48 -14.96
CA VAL A 446 -22.71 -35.95 -13.60
C VAL A 446 -22.94 -37.09 -12.62
N VAL A 447 -22.03 -37.26 -11.66
CA VAL A 447 -22.04 -38.34 -10.68
C VAL A 447 -22.29 -37.76 -9.30
N GLY A 448 -23.42 -38.12 -8.70
CA GLY A 448 -23.81 -37.66 -7.36
C GLY A 448 -24.13 -38.81 -6.41
N ASN A 449 -24.48 -38.44 -5.18
CA ASN A 449 -25.00 -39.39 -4.20
C ASN A 449 -26.39 -39.88 -4.60
N ASP A 450 -26.81 -41.05 -4.11
CA ASP A 450 -28.16 -41.56 -4.34
C ASP A 450 -29.24 -40.62 -3.78
N VAL A 451 -28.95 -39.95 -2.65
CA VAL A 451 -29.79 -38.89 -2.07
C VAL A 451 -29.04 -37.58 -2.20
N PHE A 452 -29.66 -36.62 -2.88
CA PHE A 452 -29.14 -35.28 -3.07
C PHE A 452 -30.13 -34.27 -2.46
N ASN A 453 -29.69 -33.53 -1.44
CA ASN A 453 -30.57 -32.62 -0.71
C ASN A 453 -30.73 -31.25 -1.38
N GLY A 454 -30.04 -31.01 -2.50
CA GLY A 454 -30.15 -29.78 -3.27
C GLY A 454 -31.24 -29.81 -4.35
N ASN A 455 -31.36 -28.69 -5.04
CA ASN A 455 -32.34 -28.45 -6.09
C ASN A 455 -31.74 -28.65 -7.47
N PHE A 456 -32.54 -29.11 -8.43
CA PHE A 456 -32.20 -29.13 -9.84
C PHE A 456 -32.94 -28.03 -10.58
N ASN A 457 -32.23 -27.32 -11.45
CA ASN A 457 -32.80 -26.27 -12.28
C ASN A 457 -32.27 -26.38 -13.71
N LEU A 458 -33.18 -26.65 -14.64
CA LEU A 458 -32.88 -26.95 -16.04
C LEU A 458 -33.38 -25.81 -16.91
N GLN A 459 -32.48 -25.16 -17.65
CA GLN A 459 -32.83 -24.06 -18.56
C GLN A 459 -32.01 -24.14 -19.86
N ASN A 460 -32.60 -23.77 -20.99
CA ASN A 460 -31.92 -23.54 -22.27
C ASN A 460 -30.94 -24.65 -22.72
N LEU A 461 -31.33 -25.91 -22.54
CA LEU A 461 -30.49 -27.08 -22.79
C LEU A 461 -30.17 -27.36 -24.27
N GLY A 462 -30.87 -26.69 -25.20
CA GLY A 462 -30.62 -26.76 -26.64
C GLY A 462 -30.71 -28.18 -27.22
N GLY A 463 -31.57 -29.03 -26.66
CA GLY A 463 -31.82 -30.39 -27.14
C GLY A 463 -31.19 -31.53 -26.35
N TYR A 464 -30.29 -31.24 -25.39
CA TYR A 464 -29.52 -32.31 -24.71
C TYR A 464 -29.46 -32.14 -23.20
N PHE A 465 -29.70 -33.24 -22.48
CA PHE A 465 -29.55 -33.31 -21.02
C PHE A 465 -28.37 -34.24 -20.68
N PRO A 466 -27.49 -33.89 -19.72
CA PRO A 466 -26.37 -34.75 -19.37
C PRO A 466 -26.85 -36.06 -18.75
N LYS A 467 -26.01 -37.09 -18.87
CA LYS A 467 -26.23 -38.35 -18.17
C LYS A 467 -26.06 -38.13 -16.66
N LEU A 468 -26.99 -38.65 -15.87
CA LEU A 468 -26.89 -38.63 -14.41
C LEU A 468 -26.57 -40.02 -13.87
N GLU A 469 -25.60 -40.11 -12.97
CA GLU A 469 -25.30 -41.31 -12.18
C GLU A 469 -25.50 -40.97 -10.69
N GLY A 470 -26.32 -41.75 -9.97
CA GLY A 470 -26.80 -41.36 -8.63
C GLY A 470 -28.10 -40.56 -8.71
N PHE A 471 -28.33 -39.61 -7.81
CA PHE A 471 -29.50 -38.71 -7.78
C PHE A 471 -30.87 -39.42 -7.80
N LYS A 472 -31.01 -40.55 -7.10
CA LYS A 472 -32.29 -41.29 -7.02
C LYS A 472 -33.37 -40.47 -6.30
N GLU A 473 -32.96 -39.63 -5.36
CA GLU A 473 -33.82 -38.72 -4.61
C GLU A 473 -33.21 -37.31 -4.63
N ILE A 474 -34.02 -36.32 -4.98
CA ILE A 474 -33.64 -34.90 -5.00
C ILE A 474 -34.62 -34.06 -4.17
N ASN A 475 -34.21 -32.85 -3.74
CA ASN A 475 -35.10 -31.96 -3.01
C ASN A 475 -36.15 -31.32 -3.94
N ALA A 476 -35.76 -30.45 -4.86
CA ALA A 476 -36.67 -29.79 -5.80
C ALA A 476 -36.21 -29.94 -7.25
N LEU A 477 -37.14 -29.82 -8.19
CA LEU A 477 -36.88 -29.84 -9.63
C LEU A 477 -37.67 -28.75 -10.35
N THR A 478 -36.94 -27.84 -10.98
CA THR A 478 -37.48 -26.77 -11.81
C THR A 478 -37.05 -26.97 -13.25
N ILE A 479 -38.02 -27.03 -14.17
CA ILE A 479 -37.80 -27.21 -15.61
C ILE A 479 -38.28 -25.96 -16.35
N GLY A 480 -37.35 -25.10 -16.76
CA GLY A 480 -37.62 -23.91 -17.57
C GLY A 480 -37.87 -24.24 -19.04
N TYR A 481 -37.75 -23.23 -19.91
CA TYR A 481 -37.71 -23.45 -21.36
C TYR A 481 -36.43 -24.20 -21.74
N LEU A 482 -36.57 -25.30 -22.48
CA LEU A 482 -35.43 -26.16 -22.82
C LEU A 482 -34.94 -26.06 -24.27
N GLY A 483 -35.69 -25.39 -25.16
CA GLY A 483 -35.31 -25.26 -26.57
C GLY A 483 -35.22 -26.59 -27.33
N MET A 484 -35.88 -27.63 -26.85
CA MET A 484 -35.90 -28.94 -27.49
C MET A 484 -36.97 -28.92 -28.58
N SER A 485 -36.61 -29.21 -29.82
CA SER A 485 -37.47 -29.15 -31.01
C SER A 485 -38.54 -30.25 -31.03
N GLY A 486 -39.24 -30.49 -29.92
CA GLY A 486 -40.21 -31.56 -29.73
C GLY A 486 -39.62 -32.84 -29.11
N ASP A 487 -38.33 -32.91 -28.82
CA ASP A 487 -37.73 -34.05 -28.13
C ASP A 487 -38.03 -34.00 -26.61
N ALA A 488 -38.21 -35.17 -26.00
CA ALA A 488 -38.45 -35.28 -24.57
C ALA A 488 -37.14 -35.28 -23.76
N VAL A 489 -37.14 -34.65 -22.57
CA VAL A 489 -36.07 -34.88 -21.58
C VAL A 489 -36.39 -36.11 -20.76
N GLU A 490 -35.50 -37.09 -20.79
CA GLU A 490 -35.48 -38.19 -19.84
C GLU A 490 -34.47 -37.89 -18.71
N ILE A 491 -34.97 -37.77 -17.47
CA ILE A 491 -34.13 -37.66 -16.27
C ILE A 491 -34.08 -39.04 -15.60
N ALA A 492 -33.48 -40.01 -16.28
CA ALA A 492 -33.62 -41.45 -16.00
C ALA A 492 -33.26 -41.87 -14.56
N SER A 493 -32.41 -41.10 -13.87
CA SER A 493 -31.89 -41.48 -12.56
C SER A 493 -32.76 -41.04 -11.38
N VAL A 494 -33.59 -40.00 -11.56
CA VAL A 494 -34.41 -39.42 -10.48
C VAL A 494 -35.72 -40.19 -10.30
N ARG A 495 -35.96 -40.70 -9.08
CA ARG A 495 -37.14 -41.52 -8.71
C ARG A 495 -38.01 -40.89 -7.63
N LYS A 496 -37.55 -39.81 -7.00
CA LYS A 496 -38.29 -39.11 -5.94
C LYS A 496 -37.87 -37.65 -5.91
N VAL A 497 -38.87 -36.76 -5.83
CA VAL A 497 -38.70 -35.32 -5.60
C VAL A 497 -39.46 -35.01 -4.31
N ASN A 498 -38.75 -34.53 -3.28
CA ASN A 498 -39.32 -34.33 -1.94
C ASN A 498 -40.10 -33.02 -1.79
N GLY A 499 -39.65 -31.99 -2.49
CA GLY A 499 -40.16 -30.63 -2.45
C GLY A 499 -40.80 -30.24 -3.78
N ASN A 500 -40.61 -28.98 -4.17
CA ASN A 500 -41.31 -28.41 -5.31
C ASN A 500 -40.90 -29.06 -6.64
N PHE A 501 -41.91 -29.42 -7.43
CA PHE A 501 -41.75 -29.76 -8.84
C PHE A 501 -42.46 -28.71 -9.70
N SER A 502 -41.73 -28.03 -10.58
CA SER A 502 -42.30 -27.02 -11.47
C SER A 502 -41.76 -27.17 -12.89
N TYR A 503 -42.59 -26.91 -13.90
CA TYR A 503 -42.20 -27.00 -15.31
C TYR A 503 -42.88 -25.93 -16.16
N TRP A 504 -42.18 -25.44 -17.20
CA TRP A 504 -42.74 -24.57 -18.21
C TRP A 504 -43.71 -25.35 -19.10
N ALA A 505 -44.92 -24.83 -19.31
CA ALA A 505 -46.02 -25.58 -19.95
C ALA A 505 -45.71 -26.11 -21.36
N ASN A 506 -44.74 -25.50 -22.07
CA ASN A 506 -44.32 -25.91 -23.40
C ASN A 506 -43.09 -26.84 -23.41
N SER A 507 -42.56 -27.21 -22.24
CA SER A 507 -41.47 -28.18 -22.13
C SER A 507 -42.02 -29.59 -22.31
N ASN A 508 -41.49 -30.37 -23.26
CA ASN A 508 -41.98 -31.70 -23.59
C ASN A 508 -41.54 -32.74 -22.53
N VAL A 509 -42.15 -32.70 -21.34
CA VAL A 509 -41.83 -33.59 -20.21
C VAL A 509 -42.74 -34.81 -20.26
N THR A 510 -42.27 -35.94 -20.77
CA THR A 510 -43.10 -37.15 -20.94
C THR A 510 -42.89 -38.22 -19.86
N GLU A 511 -41.76 -38.26 -19.16
CA GLU A 511 -41.39 -39.40 -18.30
C GLU A 511 -41.14 -39.13 -16.81
N VAL A 512 -40.91 -37.88 -16.38
CA VAL A 512 -40.59 -37.58 -14.96
C VAL A 512 -41.70 -38.06 -14.01
N CYS A 513 -42.97 -37.99 -14.43
CA CYS A 513 -44.13 -38.31 -13.60
C CYS A 513 -44.58 -39.79 -13.59
N ARG A 514 -43.99 -40.70 -14.41
CA ARG A 514 -44.40 -42.12 -14.39
C ARG A 514 -43.62 -42.96 -13.37
N ASN A 515 -42.37 -42.59 -13.08
CA ASN A 515 -41.51 -43.34 -12.16
C ASN A 515 -41.18 -42.57 -10.86
N ALA A 516 -41.36 -41.24 -10.82
CA ALA A 516 -41.16 -40.47 -9.60
C ALA A 516 -42.46 -40.29 -8.82
N ARG A 517 -42.44 -40.58 -7.50
CA ARG A 517 -43.50 -40.12 -6.60
C ARG A 517 -43.32 -38.62 -6.40
N CYS A 518 -43.98 -37.81 -7.21
CA CYS A 518 -44.17 -36.38 -6.95
C CYS A 518 -45.33 -36.27 -5.95
N THR A 519 -45.02 -35.97 -4.68
CA THR A 519 -46.04 -35.70 -3.65
C THR A 519 -46.40 -34.24 -3.59
#